data_AF-W1X6M0-F1
#
_entry.id   AF-W1X6M0-F1
#
_cell.length_a   1.000
_cell.length_b   1.000
_cell.length_c   1.000
_cell.angle_alpha   90.00
_cell.angle_beta   90.00
_cell.angle_gamma   90.00
#
_symmetry.space_group_name_H-M   'P 1'
#
loop_
_entity.id
_entity.type
_entity.pdbx_description
1 polymer ?
#
loop_
_entity_poly.entity_id
_entity_poly.type
_entity_poly.pdbx_seq_one_letter_code
_entity_poly.pdbx_strand_id
1 'polypeptide(L)' 'LIGANGAGKSTFLKILAGDIEPTTGNISLGPDERLSVLRQNHFDYEEERVIDVVIMGNEHLYNIMKEKDAIYMKPDFS' A
#
# COMPACT_ATOMS: atom_id res chain seq x y z
N LEU A 1 3.14 -8.90 -12.99
CA LEU A 1 3.22 -10.34 -13.32
C LEU A 1 2.06 -10.74 -14.20
N ILE A 2 2.33 -11.41 -15.32
CA ILE A 2 1.31 -11.93 -16.25
C ILE A 2 1.29 -13.45 -16.11
N GLY A 3 0.12 -14.06 -16.10
CA GLY A 3 -0.04 -15.51 -15.99
C GLY A 3 -1.49 -15.93 -15.74
N ALA A 4 -1.79 -17.22 -15.88
CA ALA A 4 -3.13 -17.77 -15.70
C ALA A 4 -3.70 -17.55 -14.29
N ASN A 5 -5.03 -17.62 -14.14
CA ASN A 5 -5.67 -17.67 -12.82
C ASN A 5 -5.22 -18.93 -12.08
N GLY A 6 -4.91 -18.79 -10.78
CA GLY A 6 -4.34 -19.89 -9.99
C GLY A 6 -2.82 -20.06 -10.11
N ALA A 7 -2.12 -19.35 -11.01
CA ALA A 7 -0.66 -19.43 -11.15
C ALA A 7 0.15 -18.83 -9.97
N GLY A 8 -0.50 -18.51 -8.84
CA GLY A 8 0.17 -18.01 -7.64
C GLY A 8 0.50 -16.51 -7.63
N LYS A 9 0.03 -15.71 -8.60
CA LYS A 9 0.34 -14.27 -8.68
C LYS A 9 0.04 -13.51 -7.37
N SER A 10 -1.16 -13.68 -6.82
CA SER A 10 -1.57 -13.00 -5.59
C SER A 10 -0.83 -13.56 -4.37
N THR A 11 -0.51 -14.86 -4.36
CA THR A 11 0.32 -15.47 -3.31
C THR A 11 1.74 -14.91 -3.32
N PHE A 12 2.34 -14.78 -4.49
CA PHE A 12 3.67 -14.19 -4.65
C PHE A 12 3.72 -12.73 -4.17
N LEU A 13 2.72 -11.92 -4.54
CA LEU A 13 2.62 -10.54 -4.05
C LEU A 13 2.45 -10.46 -2.53
N LYS A 14 1.67 -11.37 -1.92
CA LYS A 14 1.55 -11.46 -0.46
C LYS A 14 2.86 -11.84 0.22
N ILE A 15 3.65 -12.73 -0.39
CA ILE A 15 4.98 -13.08 0.10
C ILE A 15 5.90 -11.85 0.04
N LEU A 16 5.93 -11.11 -1.09
CA LEU A 16 6.69 -9.87 -1.19
C LEU A 16 6.23 -8.81 -0.16
N ALA A 17 4.92 -8.73 0.09
CA ALA A 17 4.33 -7.81 1.07
C ALA A 17 4.64 -8.16 2.53
N GLY A 18 5.17 -9.36 2.81
CA GLY A 18 5.33 -9.89 4.16
C GLY A 18 4.03 -10.43 4.79
N ASP A 19 2.92 -10.50 4.05
CA ASP A 19 1.66 -11.08 4.52
C ASP A 19 1.77 -12.62 4.67
N ILE A 20 2.71 -13.26 3.96
CA ILE A 20 2.96 -14.71 3.97
C ILE A 20 4.47 -14.96 4.00
N GLU A 21 4.94 -15.78 4.93
CA GLU A 21 6.34 -16.20 4.97
C GLU A 21 6.71 -17.12 3.78
N PRO A 22 7.84 -16.89 3.09
CA PRO A 22 8.31 -17.81 2.06
C PRO A 22 8.71 -19.14 2.69
N THR A 23 8.37 -20.25 2.02
CA THR A 23 8.82 -21.58 2.48
C THR A 23 10.34 -21.74 2.40
N THR A 24 10.97 -21.10 1.40
CA THR A 24 12.41 -21.08 1.19
C THR A 24 12.84 -19.78 0.50
N GLY A 25 14.11 -19.44 0.59
CA GLY A 25 14.66 -18.19 0.05
C GLY A 25 14.49 -17.01 1.02
N ASN A 26 14.97 -15.84 0.61
CA ASN A 26 14.90 -14.63 1.40
C ASN A 26 14.45 -13.45 0.53
N ILE A 27 13.74 -12.51 1.16
CA ILE A 27 13.40 -11.21 0.57
C ILE A 27 14.24 -10.15 1.28
N SER A 28 14.87 -9.26 0.51
CA SER A 28 15.64 -8.13 1.04
C SER A 28 15.28 -6.88 0.25
N LEU A 29 15.06 -5.78 0.97
CA LEU A 29 14.98 -4.44 0.40
C LEU A 29 16.34 -3.75 0.58
N GLY A 30 16.70 -2.87 -0.35
CA GLY A 30 17.90 -2.04 -0.23
C GLY A 30 17.82 -1.07 0.96
N PRO A 31 18.94 -0.43 1.33
CA PRO A 31 18.94 0.66 2.31
C PRO A 31 17.95 1.74 1.88
N ASP A 32 17.13 2.22 2.82
CA ASP A 32 16.10 3.25 2.62
C ASP A 32 15.00 2.92 1.58
N GLU A 33 14.92 1.66 1.12
CA GLU A 33 13.83 1.21 0.27
C GLU A 33 12.62 0.77 1.10
N ARG A 34 11.43 1.01 0.54
CA ARG A 34 10.16 0.64 1.17
C ARG A 34 9.21 0.08 0.13
N LEU A 35 8.54 -1.01 0.49
CA LEU A 35 7.50 -1.61 -0.33
C LEU A 35 6.12 -1.05 0.06
N SER A 36 5.34 -0.64 -0.94
CA SER A 36 3.93 -0.28 -0.80
C SER A 36 3.12 -1.17 -1.73
N VAL A 37 2.01 -1.71 -1.21
CA VAL A 37 1.18 -2.68 -1.93
C VAL A 37 -0.22 -2.13 -2.11
N LEU A 38 -0.67 -2.09 -3.37
CA LEU A 38 -2.06 -1.84 -3.71
C LEU A 38 -2.81 -3.18 -3.73
N ARG A 39 -3.87 -3.30 -2.93
CA ARG A 39 -4.66 -4.53 -2.84
C ARG A 39 -5.47 -4.73 -4.12
N GLN A 40 -5.63 -5.99 -4.53
CA GLN A 40 -6.34 -6.33 -5.78
C GLN A 40 -7.86 -6.10 -5.68
N ASN A 41 -8.42 -6.14 -4.47
CA ASN A 41 -9.83 -5.90 -4.25
C ASN A 41 -10.13 -4.39 -4.31
N HIS A 42 -10.73 -3.92 -5.40
CA HIS A 42 -11.08 -2.51 -5.56
C HIS A 42 -12.36 -2.14 -4.80
N PHE A 43 -13.21 -3.12 -4.46
CA PHE A 43 -14.48 -2.86 -3.76
C PHE A 43 -14.25 -2.28 -2.36
N ASP A 44 -13.06 -2.44 -1.81
CA ASP A 44 -12.69 -1.90 -0.50
C ASP A 44 -12.51 -0.36 -0.52
N TYR A 45 -12.58 0.30 -1.69
CA TYR A 45 -12.20 1.70 -1.87
C TYR A 45 -13.15 2.52 -2.77
N GLU A 46 -14.41 2.10 -2.90
CA GLU A 46 -15.35 2.76 -3.84
C GLU A 46 -15.60 4.25 -3.56
N GLU A 47 -15.50 4.64 -2.29
CA GLU A 47 -15.71 6.02 -1.84
C GLU A 47 -14.43 6.87 -1.82
N GLU A 48 -13.28 6.28 -2.20
CA GLU A 48 -11.97 6.91 -2.12
C GLU A 48 -11.50 7.38 -3.49
N ARG A 49 -10.79 8.52 -3.54
CA ARG A 49 -10.17 8.96 -4.79
C ARG A 49 -9.04 8.00 -5.14
N VAL A 50 -8.90 7.65 -6.42
CA VAL A 50 -7.84 6.74 -6.90
C VAL A 50 -6.44 7.12 -6.39
N ILE A 51 -6.12 8.42 -6.36
CA ILE A 51 -4.83 8.90 -5.86
C ILE A 51 -4.63 8.60 -4.36
N ASP A 52 -5.69 8.71 -3.56
CA ASP A 52 -5.63 8.42 -2.13
C ASP A 52 -5.41 6.93 -1.91
N VAL A 53 -6.08 6.07 -2.68
CA VAL A 53 -5.90 4.60 -2.60
C VAL A 53 -4.46 4.19 -2.92
N VAL A 54 -3.82 4.85 -3.90
CA VAL A 54 -2.40 4.62 -4.20
C VAL A 54 -1.51 5.07 -3.03
N ILE A 55 -1.78 6.25 -2.46
CA ILE A 55 -1.02 6.80 -1.33
C ILE A 55 -1.23 5.97 -0.06
N MET A 56 -2.40 5.35 0.16
CA MET A 56 -2.70 4.46 1.28
C MET A 56 -1.78 3.23 1.33
N GLY A 57 -1.20 2.81 0.20
CA GLY A 57 -0.12 1.81 0.21
C GLY A 57 1.09 2.27 1.04
N ASN A 58 1.21 3.56 1.35
CA ASN A 58 2.10 4.16 2.32
C ASN A 58 1.29 4.77 3.48
N GLU A 59 0.98 3.95 4.48
CA GLU A 59 0.22 4.39 5.66
C GLU A 59 0.82 5.63 6.34
N HIS A 60 2.14 5.67 6.49
CA HIS A 60 2.83 6.80 7.11
C HIS A 60 2.62 8.12 6.34
N LEU A 61 2.85 8.10 5.02
CA LEU A 61 2.64 9.27 4.16
C LEU A 61 1.16 9.66 4.11
N TYR A 62 0.26 8.67 4.06
CA TYR A 62 -1.18 8.92 4.05
C TYR A 62 -1.65 9.61 5.34
N ASN A 63 -1.12 9.18 6.49
CA ASN A 63 -1.43 9.82 7.78
C ASN A 63 -0.86 11.24 7.87
N ILE A 64 0.37 11.48 7.42
CA ILE A 64 0.95 12.84 7.34
C ILE A 64 0.10 13.74 6.43
N MET A 65 -0.33 13.23 5.28
CA MET A 65 -1.16 13.97 4.34
C MET A 65 -2.48 14.41 4.99
N LYS A 66 -3.17 13.50 5.70
CA LYS A 66 -4.40 13.79 6.43
C LYS A 66 -4.20 14.82 7.54
N GLU A 67 -3.13 14.70 8.32
CA GLU A 67 -2.80 15.66 9.38
C GLU A 67 -2.54 17.05 8.79
N LYS A 68 -1.74 17.12 7.73
CA LYS A 68 -1.46 18.35 7.00
C LYS A 68 -2.75 18.99 6.47
N ASP A 69 -3.60 18.24 5.79
CA ASP A 69 -4.87 18.75 5.26
C ASP A 69 -5.80 19.24 6.39
N ALA A 70 -5.84 18.54 7.53
CA ALA A 70 -6.61 18.96 8.70
C ALA A 70 -6.12 20.31 9.27
N ILE A 71 -4.80 20.55 9.30
CA ILE A 71 -4.21 21.83 9.74
C ILE A 71 -4.66 22.96 8.80
N TYR A 72 -4.61 22.74 7.48
CA TYR A 72 -5.01 23.75 6.49
C TYR A 72 -6.51 24.08 6.49
N MET A 73 -7.36 23.18 7.01
CA MET A 73 -8.80 23.42 7.12
C MET A 73 -9.20 24.24 8.36
N LYS A 74 -8.29 24.46 9.31
CA LYS A 74 -8.59 25.27 10.49
C LYS A 74 -8.51 26.76 10.15
N PRO A 75 -9.51 27.58 10.51
CA PRO A 75 -9.59 29.00 10.14
C PRO A 75 -8.39 29.84 10.62
N ASP A 76 -7.72 29.43 11.69
CA ASP A 76 -6.61 30.17 12.30
C ASP A 76 -5.25 29.46 12.18
N PHE A 77 -5.13 28.38 11.39
CA PHE A 77 -3.92 27.54 11.27
C PHE A 77 -3.38 26.96 12.60
N SER A 78 -4.19 26.97 13.67
CA SER A 78 -3.84 26.51 15.03
C SER A 78 -4.14 25.04 15.28
#